data_AF-A0A3B0S7B0-F1
#
_entry.id   AF-A0A3B0S7B0-F1
#
_cell.length_a   1.000
_cell.length_b   1.000
_cell.length_c   1.000
_cell.angle_alpha   90.00
_cell.angle_beta   90.00
_cell.angle_gamma   90.00
#
_symmetry.space_group_name_H-M   'P 1'
#
loop_
_entity.id
_entity.type
_entity.pdbx_description
1 polymer ?
#
loop_
_entity_poly.entity_id
_entity_poly.type
_entity_poly.pdbx_seq_one_letter_code
_entity_poly.pdbx_strand_id
1 'polypeptide(L)'
;MRQSTASGADLTVGLAERAVISAAYPETKRTYLRLGGAELSGCNLFYLATPAALNVLEFWQSAEQDRKKPWRIAWRFGPLTALRIFLSRAGPEAVFALLSKRLGAQVSPIILPFAEAAIDVDKPSDLRLVRGILAARSE
;
A
#
# COMPACT_ATOMS: atom_id res chain seq x y z
N MET A 1 -12.43 1.92 7.55
CA MET A 1 -13.67 1.25 7.10
C MET A 1 -14.62 2.20 6.37
N ARG A 2 -15.11 3.32 6.96
CA ARG A 2 -16.02 4.26 6.26
C ARG A 2 -15.56 4.67 4.85
N GLN A 3 -14.30 5.10 4.70
CA GLN A 3 -13.74 5.46 3.39
C GLN A 3 -13.67 4.26 2.43
N SER A 4 -13.36 3.06 2.92
CA SER A 4 -13.32 1.84 2.11
C SER A 4 -14.70 1.42 1.61
N THR A 5 -15.74 1.55 2.44
CA THR A 5 -17.12 1.27 2.01
C THR A 5 -17.61 2.31 1.02
N ALA A 6 -17.28 3.60 1.24
CA ALA A 6 -17.69 4.70 0.37
C ALA A 6 -17.01 4.67 -1.01
N SER A 7 -15.84 4.04 -1.16
CA SER A 7 -15.16 3.93 -2.46
C SER A 7 -15.86 2.98 -3.43
N GLY A 8 -16.74 2.09 -2.93
CA GLY A 8 -17.40 1.05 -3.72
C GLY A 8 -16.44 -0.01 -4.29
N ALA A 9 -15.18 -0.03 -3.87
CA ALA A 9 -14.18 -0.96 -4.37
C ALA A 9 -14.35 -2.37 -3.76
N ASP A 10 -14.04 -3.39 -4.56
CA ASP A 10 -14.02 -4.79 -4.13
C ASP A 10 -12.91 -5.05 -3.10
N LEU A 11 -11.76 -4.39 -3.27
CA LEU A 11 -10.65 -4.42 -2.33
C LEU A 11 -10.07 -3.02 -2.13
N THR A 12 -9.79 -2.64 -0.88
CA THR A 12 -8.99 -1.44 -0.60
C THR A 12 -7.71 -1.75 0.16
N VAL A 13 -6.64 -1.04 -0.17
CA VAL A 13 -5.32 -1.15 0.47
C VAL A 13 -5.04 0.14 1.25
N GLY A 14 -4.73 0.00 2.54
CA GLY A 14 -4.29 1.10 3.39
C GLY A 14 -2.86 1.51 3.08
N LEU A 15 -2.66 2.79 2.81
CA LEU A 15 -1.35 3.41 2.56
C LEU A 15 -1.19 4.64 3.45
N ALA A 16 0.04 4.99 3.81
CA ALA A 16 0.35 6.22 4.51
C ALA A 16 1.40 7.02 3.73
N GLU A 17 1.24 8.34 3.72
CA GLU A 17 2.22 9.24 3.10
C GLU A 17 3.47 9.37 3.97
N ARG A 18 4.62 9.51 3.30
CA ARG A 18 5.88 9.83 3.96
C ARG A 18 5.77 11.06 4.86
N ALA A 19 5.05 12.09 4.42
CA ALA A 19 4.90 13.33 5.20
C ALA A 19 4.25 13.04 6.57
N VAL A 20 3.20 12.21 6.60
CA VAL A 20 2.53 11.79 7.84
C VAL A 20 3.48 10.97 8.71
N ILE A 21 4.20 10.00 8.12
CA ILE A 21 5.12 9.13 8.86
C ILE A 21 6.30 9.92 9.43
N SER A 22 6.97 10.75 8.62
CA SER A 22 8.15 11.51 9.02
C SER A 22 7.83 12.64 10.00
N ALA A 23 6.61 13.20 9.99
CA ALA A 23 6.18 14.17 10.98
C ALA A 23 6.06 13.56 12.39
N ALA A 24 5.56 12.32 12.48
CA ALA A 24 5.42 11.63 13.76
C ALA A 24 6.71 10.91 14.20
N TYR A 25 7.43 10.30 13.24
CA TYR A 25 8.58 9.42 13.51
C TYR A 25 9.72 9.67 12.50
N PRO A 26 10.44 10.80 12.63
CA PRO A 26 11.47 11.21 11.67
C PRO A 26 12.64 10.22 11.57
N GLU A 27 12.91 9.47 12.63
CA GLU A 27 13.99 8.48 12.71
C GLU A 27 13.72 7.20 11.88
N THR A 28 12.49 7.02 11.38
CA THR A 28 12.08 5.80 10.68
C THR A 28 12.64 5.74 9.26
N LYS A 29 13.48 4.72 9.00
CA LYS A 29 13.98 4.43 7.65
C LYS A 29 13.08 3.41 6.97
N ARG A 30 12.40 3.86 5.92
CA ARG A 30 11.33 3.14 5.22
C ARG A 30 11.54 3.18 3.72
N THR A 31 11.10 2.14 3.03
CA THR A 31 11.00 2.13 1.57
C THR A 31 9.65 2.74 1.17
N TYR A 32 9.69 3.70 0.25
CA TYR A 32 8.49 4.37 -0.26
C TYR A 32 8.24 4.01 -1.72
N LEU A 33 7.00 3.69 -2.03
CA LEU A 33 6.50 3.62 -3.39
C LEU A 33 6.25 5.04 -3.88
N ARG A 34 6.81 5.39 -5.04
CA ARG A 34 6.67 6.72 -5.64
C ARG A 34 5.68 6.69 -6.79
N LEU A 35 4.50 7.30 -6.60
CA LEU A 35 3.46 7.39 -7.63
C LEU A 35 3.03 8.84 -7.80
N GLY A 36 3.29 9.43 -8.97
CA GLY A 36 2.80 10.77 -9.31
C GLY A 36 3.21 11.89 -8.34
N GLY A 37 4.36 11.75 -7.69
CA GLY A 37 4.85 12.70 -6.69
C GLY A 37 4.49 12.33 -5.23
N ALA A 38 3.55 11.42 -5.01
CA ALA A 38 3.28 10.85 -3.70
C ALA A 38 4.36 9.83 -3.33
N GLU A 39 4.87 9.90 -2.10
CA GLU A 39 5.73 8.89 -1.49
C GLU A 39 4.92 8.11 -0.46
N LEU A 40 4.56 6.87 -0.79
CA LEU A 40 3.61 6.06 -0.03
C LEU A 40 4.26 4.84 0.58
N SER A 41 3.82 4.45 1.76
CA SER A 41 4.19 3.20 2.40
C SER A 41 2.96 2.37 2.72
N GLY A 42 3.08 1.05 2.65
CA GLY A 42 2.00 0.13 2.98
C GLY A 42 1.69 0.12 4.47
N CYS A 43 0.41 -0.04 4.81
CA CYS A 43 -0.04 -0.14 6.20
C CYS A 43 -0.42 -1.57 6.62
N ASN A 44 -0.15 -2.59 5.79
CA ASN A 44 -0.58 -3.98 6.02
C ASN A 44 -2.09 -4.11 6.37
N LEU A 45 -2.90 -3.15 5.90
CA LEU A 45 -4.33 -3.10 6.13
C LEU A 45 -5.05 -3.28 4.80
N PHE A 46 -5.95 -4.26 4.77
CA PHE A 46 -6.73 -4.62 3.59
C PHE A 46 -8.20 -4.72 3.99
N TYR A 47 -9.08 -4.23 3.14
CA TYR A 47 -10.52 -4.40 3.28
C TYR A 47 -11.05 -5.11 2.04
N LEU A 48 -11.66 -6.27 2.25
CA LEU A 48 -12.23 -7.10 1.21
C LEU A 48 -13.75 -6.97 1.31
N ALA A 49 -14.35 -6.28 0.35
CA ALA A 49 -15.76 -5.93 0.37
C ALA A 49 -16.63 -6.98 -0.32
N THR A 50 -16.11 -7.60 -1.40
CA THR A 50 -16.86 -8.53 -2.25
C THR A 50 -16.04 -9.77 -2.58
N PRO A 51 -16.66 -10.86 -3.06
CA PRO A 51 -15.94 -12.04 -3.53
C PRO A 51 -14.93 -11.77 -4.66
N ALA A 52 -15.10 -10.71 -5.45
CA ALA A 52 -14.15 -10.34 -6.50
C ALA A 52 -12.76 -9.98 -5.93
N ALA A 53 -12.67 -9.61 -4.64
CA ALA A 53 -11.41 -9.43 -3.95
C ALA A 53 -10.51 -10.68 -3.97
N LEU A 54 -11.10 -11.88 -4.12
CA LEU A 54 -10.35 -13.13 -4.24
C LEU A 54 -9.45 -13.14 -5.47
N ASN A 55 -9.86 -12.53 -6.58
CA ASN A 55 -9.03 -12.41 -7.79
C ASN A 55 -7.71 -11.68 -7.50
N VAL A 56 -7.76 -10.68 -6.61
CA VAL A 56 -6.57 -9.93 -6.18
C VAL A 56 -5.67 -10.80 -5.31
N LEU A 57 -6.25 -11.60 -4.41
CA LEU A 57 -5.48 -12.51 -3.55
C LEU A 57 -4.81 -13.63 -4.35
N GLU A 58 -5.53 -14.23 -5.31
CA GLU A 58 -4.98 -15.25 -6.21
C GLU A 58 -3.83 -14.69 -7.05
N PHE A 59 -4.01 -13.49 -7.60
CA PHE A 59 -2.92 -12.77 -8.26
C PHE A 59 -1.73 -12.61 -7.33
N TRP A 60 -1.95 -12.10 -6.11
CA TRP A 60 -0.89 -11.87 -5.14
C TRP A 60 -0.15 -13.15 -4.77
N GLN A 61 -0.88 -14.26 -4.52
CA GLN A 61 -0.30 -15.57 -4.23
C GLN A 61 0.63 -16.04 -5.36
N SER A 62 0.21 -15.84 -6.63
CA SER A 62 1.04 -16.19 -7.79
C SER A 62 2.29 -15.30 -7.93
N ALA A 63 2.21 -14.05 -7.45
CA ALA A 63 3.21 -13.00 -7.60
C ALA A 63 4.16 -12.89 -6.38
N GLU A 64 3.79 -13.44 -5.23
CA GLU A 64 4.54 -13.29 -3.97
C GLU A 64 5.97 -13.81 -4.08
N GLN A 65 6.18 -14.89 -4.84
CA GLN A 65 7.50 -15.44 -5.16
C GLN A 65 8.44 -14.41 -5.82
N ASP A 66 7.88 -13.44 -6.53
CA ASP A 66 8.61 -12.36 -7.20
C ASP A 66 8.67 -11.07 -6.34
N ARG A 67 8.29 -11.10 -5.05
CA ARG A 67 8.28 -9.90 -4.17
C ARG A 67 9.61 -9.16 -4.08
N LYS A 68 10.73 -9.88 -4.26
CA LYS A 68 12.08 -9.30 -4.30
C LYS A 68 12.47 -8.74 -5.68
N LYS A 69 11.62 -8.89 -6.68
CA LYS A 69 11.83 -8.52 -8.11
C LYS A 69 10.62 -7.70 -8.62
N PRO A 70 10.47 -6.44 -8.19
CA PRO A 70 9.27 -5.63 -8.48
C PRO A 70 8.98 -5.46 -9.98
N TRP A 71 10.02 -5.48 -10.84
CA TRP A 71 9.84 -5.45 -12.30
C TRP A 71 9.09 -6.67 -12.84
N ARG A 72 9.25 -7.86 -12.23
CA ARG A 72 8.50 -9.07 -12.61
C ARG A 72 7.03 -8.93 -12.24
N ILE A 73 6.75 -8.39 -11.05
CA ILE A 73 5.38 -8.10 -10.62
C ILE A 73 4.74 -7.09 -11.57
N ALA A 74 5.44 -6.02 -11.93
CA ALA A 74 4.95 -5.03 -12.90
C ALA A 74 4.62 -5.67 -14.25
N TRP A 75 5.47 -6.57 -14.75
CA TRP A 75 5.27 -7.28 -16.02
C TRP A 75 4.05 -8.20 -16.04
N ARG A 76 3.63 -8.75 -14.89
CA ARG A 76 2.41 -9.56 -14.78
C ARG A 76 1.14 -8.76 -15.10
N PHE A 77 1.18 -7.44 -14.96
CA PHE A 77 0.10 -6.54 -15.40
C PHE A 77 0.13 -6.22 -16.91
N GLY A 78 1.10 -6.79 -17.65
CA GLY A 78 1.31 -6.59 -19.07
C GLY A 78 2.27 -5.42 -19.38
N PRO A 79 3.01 -5.49 -20.50
CA PRO A 79 4.10 -4.56 -20.82
C PRO A 79 3.62 -3.11 -20.95
N LEU A 80 2.43 -2.87 -21.52
CA LEU A 80 1.85 -1.53 -21.59
C LEU A 80 1.51 -0.94 -20.21
N THR A 81 1.03 -1.77 -19.29
CA THR A 81 0.70 -1.34 -17.93
C THR A 81 1.98 -1.10 -17.13
N ALA A 82 2.96 -1.98 -17.26
CA ALA A 82 4.28 -1.84 -16.63
C ALA A 82 4.97 -0.57 -17.12
N LEU A 83 4.98 -0.33 -18.43
CA LEU A 83 5.53 0.88 -19.04
C LEU A 83 4.78 2.12 -18.55
N ARG A 84 3.44 2.07 -18.49
CA ARG A 84 2.65 3.16 -17.92
C ARG A 84 3.04 3.43 -16.49
N ILE A 85 3.04 2.44 -15.59
CA ILE A 85 3.42 2.64 -14.19
C ILE A 85 4.82 3.24 -14.08
N PHE A 86 5.77 2.71 -14.84
CA PHE A 86 7.16 3.16 -14.83
C PHE A 86 7.35 4.60 -15.37
N LEU A 87 6.69 4.93 -16.49
CA LEU A 87 6.75 6.26 -17.10
C LEU A 87 5.81 7.26 -16.43
N SER A 88 4.84 6.79 -15.65
CA SER A 88 3.76 7.66 -15.21
C SER A 88 4.21 8.55 -14.07
N ARG A 89 3.98 9.86 -14.27
CA ARG A 89 3.66 10.81 -13.20
C ARG A 89 2.24 10.60 -12.67
N ALA A 90 1.65 9.43 -12.87
CA ALA A 90 0.27 9.17 -12.49
C ALA A 90 0.19 8.95 -11.00
N GLY A 91 -0.80 9.60 -10.38
CA GLY A 91 -1.08 9.43 -8.96
C GLY A 91 -1.54 8.00 -8.63
N PRO A 92 -1.63 7.70 -7.33
CA PRO A 92 -2.05 6.39 -6.83
C PRO A 92 -3.36 5.90 -7.44
N GLU A 93 -4.35 6.77 -7.59
CA GLU A 93 -5.69 6.44 -8.11
C GLU A 93 -5.62 5.90 -9.53
N ALA A 94 -4.84 6.55 -10.39
CA ALA A 94 -4.68 6.15 -11.79
C ALA A 94 -3.92 4.82 -11.92
N VAL A 95 -2.92 4.58 -11.06
CA VAL A 95 -2.22 3.28 -11.01
C VAL A 95 -3.19 2.19 -10.59
N PHE A 96 -3.95 2.38 -9.51
CA PHE A 96 -4.91 1.40 -9.03
C PHE A 96 -6.06 1.14 -10.02
N ALA A 97 -6.48 2.15 -10.80
CA ALA A 97 -7.43 1.96 -11.88
C ALA A 97 -6.87 1.05 -13.01
N LEU A 98 -5.57 1.15 -13.32
CA LEU A 98 -4.92 0.24 -14.26
C LEU A 98 -4.82 -1.19 -13.70
N LEU A 99 -4.49 -1.34 -12.42
CA LEU A 99 -4.43 -2.63 -11.74
C LEU A 99 -5.81 -3.30 -11.74
N SER A 100 -6.86 -2.53 -11.44
CA SER A 100 -8.24 -3.03 -11.37
C SER A 100 -8.66 -3.75 -12.65
N LYS A 101 -8.35 -3.16 -13.82
CA LYS A 101 -8.65 -3.75 -15.13
C LYS A 101 -7.95 -5.09 -15.36
N ARG A 102 -6.75 -5.27 -14.79
CA ARG A 102 -5.94 -6.48 -14.95
C ARG A 102 -6.28 -7.57 -13.94
N LEU A 103 -6.71 -7.17 -12.75
CA LEU A 103 -7.07 -8.07 -11.66
C LEU A 103 -8.52 -8.57 -11.76
N GLY A 104 -9.35 -7.98 -12.62
CA GLY A 104 -10.76 -8.35 -12.71
C GLY A 104 -11.53 -8.04 -11.42
N ALA A 105 -11.09 -7.00 -10.69
CA ALA A 105 -11.67 -6.52 -9.44
C ALA A 105 -11.38 -5.03 -9.29
N GLN A 106 -12.31 -4.26 -8.74
CA GLN A 106 -12.09 -2.86 -8.43
C GLN A 106 -11.22 -2.73 -7.18
N VAL A 107 -10.02 -2.16 -7.34
CA VAL A 107 -9.06 -1.95 -6.25
C VAL A 107 -8.80 -0.46 -6.07
N SER A 108 -8.81 0.02 -4.82
CA SER A 108 -8.56 1.43 -4.51
C SER A 108 -7.56 1.61 -3.37
N PRO A 109 -6.68 2.62 -3.42
CA PRO A 109 -5.89 3.00 -2.25
C PRO A 109 -6.77 3.77 -1.26
N ILE A 110 -6.45 3.67 0.03
CA ILE A 110 -6.99 4.52 1.10
C ILE A 110 -5.81 5.13 1.84
N ILE A 111 -5.67 6.45 1.74
CA ILE A 111 -4.61 7.19 2.42
C ILE A 111 -5.01 7.41 3.87
N LEU A 112 -4.31 6.74 4.78
CA LEU A 112 -4.56 6.76 6.20
C LEU A 112 -3.79 7.93 6.86
N PRO A 113 -4.43 8.73 7.72
CA PRO A 113 -3.77 9.81 8.46
C PRO A 113 -3.05 9.29 9.72
N PHE A 114 -2.65 8.01 9.75
CA PHE A 114 -2.07 7.35 10.92
C PHE A 114 -0.69 6.82 10.57
N ALA A 115 0.36 7.45 11.10
CA ALA A 115 1.74 7.05 10.87
C ALA A 115 2.02 5.63 11.38
N GLU A 116 1.42 5.27 12.52
CA GLU A 116 1.57 3.98 13.20
C GLU A 116 0.99 2.82 12.41
N ALA A 117 -0.06 3.07 11.61
CA ALA A 117 -0.62 2.04 10.74
C ALA A 117 0.41 1.55 9.72
N ALA A 118 1.40 2.39 9.41
CA ALA A 118 2.46 2.03 8.53
C ALA A 118 3.52 1.17 9.24
N ILE A 119 3.67 1.21 10.58
CA ILE A 119 4.81 0.64 11.32
C ILE A 119 4.63 -0.85 11.60
N ASP A 120 5.56 -1.65 11.09
CA ASP A 120 5.80 -3.05 11.39
C ASP A 120 7.00 -3.24 12.34
N VAL A 121 7.06 -4.39 13.01
CA VAL A 121 8.12 -4.71 13.97
C VAL A 121 8.95 -5.87 13.43
N ASP A 122 10.00 -5.55 12.67
CA ASP A 122 10.88 -6.55 12.05
C ASP A 122 12.28 -6.59 12.68
N LYS A 123 12.72 -5.50 13.31
CA LYS A 123 14.06 -5.37 13.93
C LYS A 123 13.98 -4.77 15.34
N PRO A 124 15.04 -4.93 16.17
CA PRO A 124 15.06 -4.40 17.54
C PRO A 124 14.81 -2.89 17.66
N SER A 125 15.15 -2.09 16.64
CA SER A 125 14.83 -0.65 16.65
C SER A 125 13.33 -0.38 16.56
N ASP A 126 12.58 -1.21 15.85
CA ASP A 126 11.14 -1.03 15.67
C ASP A 126 10.42 -1.37 16.98
N LEU A 127 10.88 -2.40 17.69
CA LEU A 127 10.37 -2.73 19.02
C LEU A 127 10.59 -1.59 20.02
N ARG A 128 11.75 -0.92 19.98
CA ARG A 128 12.00 0.27 20.81
C ARG A 128 11.04 1.40 20.47
N LEU A 129 10.82 1.65 19.18
CA LEU A 129 9.87 2.66 18.70
C LEU A 129 8.44 2.37 19.20
N VAL A 130 7.92 1.15 18.95
CA VAL A 130 6.57 0.77 19.34
C VAL A 130 6.37 0.82 20.85
N ARG A 131 7.37 0.43 21.65
CA ARG A 131 7.32 0.60 23.12
C ARG A 131 7.19 2.06 23.52
N GLY A 132 7.94 2.97 22.89
CA GLY A 132 7.81 4.40 23.11
C GLY A 132 6.41 4.93 22.76
N ILE A 133 5.86 4.50 21.62
CA ILE A 133 4.50 4.86 21.18
C ILE A 133 3.46 4.39 22.21
N LEU A 134 3.55 3.15 22.70
CA LEU A 134 2.60 2.60 23.66
C LEU A 134 2.69 3.28 25.03
N ALA A 135 3.90 3.62 25.50
CA ALA A 135 4.09 4.35 26.74
C ALA A 135 3.43 5.73 26.68
N ALA A 136 3.67 6.49 25.60
CA ALA A 136 3.10 7.83 25.42
C ALA A 136 1.57 7.88 25.27
N ARG A 137 0.92 6.74 24.97
CA ARG A 137 -0.55 6.62 24.88
C ARG A 137 -1.21 6.23 26.20
N SER A 138 -0.41 5.75 27.16
CA SER A 138 -0.89 5.33 28.48
C SER A 138 -0.84 6.47 29.50
N GLU A 139 -0.27 7.60 29.11
CA GLU A 139 -0.32 8.90 29.80
C GLU A 139 -1.53 9.71 29.30
#